data_AF-A0A7L4YN27-F1
#
_entry.id   AF-A0A7L4YN27-F1
#
_cell.length_a   1.000
_cell.length_b   1.000
_cell.length_c   1.000
_cell.angle_alpha   90.00
_cell.angle_beta   90.00
_cell.angle_gamma   90.00
#
_symmetry.space_group_name_H-M   'P 1'
#
loop_
_entity.id
_entity.type
_entity.pdbx_description
1 polymer ?
#
loop_
_entity_poly.entity_id
_entity_poly.type
_entity_poly.pdbx_seq_one_letter_code
_entity_poly.pdbx_strand_id
1 'polypeptide(L)'
;MEWMDRYRLIGGWIWVGIGLGATLAGWLAGAAMPGAITGLVMLAVVVLAGVLVAGRDGRLAVVTGWLVAVLFAVVLGGAVLDRFGVFGEPGAPGVSWGSWDRFVDYTAVLVPVGGLATAAAVLATVAEAVLAVLLLSGWQRRWVGKATAGLLLAYLLAMALSPARTEIVQYGVPVLIGGALLLSATPTRVASGPGREDGSSAASSAAARSPRRPATRLHR
;
A
#
# COMPACT_ATOMS: atom_id res chain seq x y z
N MET A 1 -14.11 5.27 -15.17
CA MET A 1 -12.90 4.92 -14.36
C MET A 1 -13.08 3.65 -13.53
N GLU A 2 -14.30 3.30 -13.10
CA GLU A 2 -14.59 2.07 -12.33
C GLU A 2 -14.13 0.78 -13.01
N TRP A 3 -14.23 0.70 -14.34
CA TRP A 3 -13.77 -0.48 -15.11
C TRP A 3 -12.29 -0.79 -14.82
N MET A 4 -11.42 0.23 -14.79
CA MET A 4 -9.99 0.06 -14.51
C MET A 4 -9.69 -0.27 -13.04
N ASP A 5 -10.57 0.09 -12.10
CA ASP A 5 -10.43 -0.29 -10.70
C ASP A 5 -10.75 -1.79 -10.54
N ARG A 6 -11.71 -2.33 -11.30
CA ARG A 6 -12.04 -3.75 -11.32
C ARG A 6 -10.87 -4.65 -11.73
N TYR A 7 -10.11 -4.30 -12.77
CA TYR A 7 -8.93 -5.09 -13.16
C TYR A 7 -7.83 -5.09 -12.10
N ARG A 8 -7.67 -3.96 -11.38
CA ARG A 8 -6.70 -3.88 -10.29
C ARG A 8 -7.11 -4.70 -9.09
N LEU A 9 -8.40 -4.72 -8.77
CA LEU A 9 -8.94 -5.60 -7.75
C LEU A 9 -8.69 -7.05 -8.14
N ILE A 10 -9.15 -7.48 -9.32
CA ILE A 10 -8.97 -8.87 -9.80
C ILE A 10 -7.48 -9.25 -9.81
N GLY A 11 -6.61 -8.41 -10.36
CA GLY A 11 -5.17 -8.64 -10.36
C GLY A 11 -4.59 -8.72 -8.96
N GLY A 12 -4.99 -7.82 -8.05
CA GLY A 12 -4.57 -7.84 -6.65
C GLY A 12 -4.98 -9.12 -5.94
N TRP A 13 -6.21 -9.58 -6.13
CA TRP A 13 -6.73 -10.84 -5.60
C TRP A 13 -5.96 -12.06 -6.10
N ILE A 14 -5.70 -12.12 -7.41
CA ILE A 14 -4.92 -13.19 -8.02
C ILE A 14 -3.52 -13.25 -7.40
N TRP A 15 -2.85 -12.10 -7.28
CA TRP A 15 -1.51 -12.04 -6.68
C TRP A 15 -1.49 -12.41 -5.19
N VAL A 16 -2.48 -11.96 -4.40
CA VAL A 16 -2.61 -12.38 -3.01
C VAL A 16 -2.82 -13.90 -2.92
N GLY A 17 -3.71 -14.47 -3.73
CA GLY A 17 -3.97 -15.92 -3.74
C GLY A 17 -2.74 -16.74 -4.12
N ILE A 18 -2.06 -16.35 -5.22
CA ILE A 18 -0.80 -16.98 -5.66
C ILE A 18 0.26 -16.88 -4.55
N GLY A 19 0.41 -15.70 -3.94
CA GLY A 19 1.39 -15.46 -2.91
C GLY A 19 1.15 -16.26 -1.64
N LEU A 20 -0.10 -16.34 -1.17
CA LEU A 20 -0.44 -17.18 -0.01
C LEU A 20 -0.20 -18.66 -0.29
N GLY A 21 -0.58 -19.14 -1.48
CA GLY A 21 -0.30 -20.52 -1.90
C GLY A 21 1.19 -20.83 -1.95
N ALA A 22 1.98 -19.95 -2.58
CA ALA A 22 3.43 -20.09 -2.66
C ALA A 22 4.11 -20.02 -1.27
N THR A 23 3.64 -19.13 -0.41
CA THR A 23 4.15 -18.97 0.97
C THR A 23 3.88 -20.24 1.78
N LEU A 24 2.64 -20.74 1.75
CA LEU A 24 2.26 -21.97 2.46
C LEU A 24 3.05 -23.17 1.94
N ALA A 25 3.13 -23.35 0.61
CA ALA A 25 3.89 -24.44 0.01
C ALA A 25 5.38 -24.36 0.38
N GLY A 26 5.96 -23.16 0.38
CA GLY A 26 7.34 -22.95 0.80
C GLY A 26 7.57 -23.31 2.27
N TRP A 27 6.68 -22.89 3.17
CA TRP A 27 6.78 -23.26 4.59
C TRP A 27 6.64 -24.76 4.82
N LEU A 28 5.72 -25.42 4.12
CA LEU A 28 5.59 -26.89 4.15
C LEU A 28 6.85 -27.60 3.64
N ALA A 29 7.58 -26.96 2.73
CA ALA A 29 8.86 -27.44 2.21
C ALA A 29 10.08 -27.01 3.06
N GLY A 30 9.88 -26.36 4.21
CA GLY A 30 10.96 -25.94 5.12
C GLY A 30 11.62 -24.60 4.79
N ALA A 31 10.99 -23.75 3.98
CA ALA A 31 11.49 -22.39 3.71
C ALA A 31 11.49 -21.52 4.99
N ALA A 32 12.42 -20.59 5.06
CA ALA A 32 12.52 -19.64 6.16
C ALA A 32 11.25 -18.79 6.30
N MET A 33 10.82 -18.59 7.54
CA MET A 33 9.68 -17.72 7.84
C MET A 33 10.03 -16.26 7.59
N PRO A 34 9.06 -15.43 7.13
CA PRO A 34 9.26 -14.00 7.02
C PRO A 34 9.60 -13.39 8.37
N GLY A 35 10.41 -12.32 8.36
CA GLY A 35 10.62 -11.49 9.55
C GLY A 35 9.31 -10.87 10.05
N ALA A 36 9.27 -10.46 11.32
CA ALA A 36 8.06 -9.99 11.97
C ALA A 36 7.35 -8.84 11.23
N ILE A 37 8.10 -7.89 10.69
CA ILE A 37 7.56 -6.75 9.92
C ILE A 37 6.89 -7.25 8.63
N THR A 38 7.57 -8.10 7.87
CA THR A 38 7.04 -8.67 6.62
C THR A 38 5.78 -9.51 6.89
N GLY A 39 5.80 -10.34 7.93
CA GLY A 39 4.62 -11.11 8.36
C GLY A 39 3.43 -10.20 8.72
N LEU A 40 3.68 -9.09 9.43
CA LEU A 40 2.65 -8.10 9.75
C LEU A 40 2.07 -7.43 8.49
N VAL A 41 2.91 -7.09 7.52
CA VAL A 41 2.46 -6.50 6.25
C VAL A 41 1.61 -7.50 5.47
N MET A 42 2.03 -8.76 5.37
CA MET A 42 1.27 -9.82 4.71
C MET A 42 -0.10 -10.01 5.38
N LEU A 43 -0.16 -10.04 6.71
CA LEU A 43 -1.42 -10.12 7.45
C LEU A 43 -2.31 -8.91 7.14
N ALA A 44 -1.78 -7.69 7.17
CA ALA A 44 -2.53 -6.48 6.86
C ALA A 44 -3.07 -6.48 5.42
N VAL A 45 -2.31 -7.00 4.46
CA VAL A 45 -2.73 -7.19 3.07
C VAL A 45 -3.88 -8.19 2.98
N VAL A 46 -3.81 -9.32 3.69
CA VAL A 46 -4.91 -10.30 3.73
C VAL A 46 -6.18 -9.69 4.35
N VAL A 47 -6.03 -8.90 5.42
CA VAL A 47 -7.17 -8.19 6.03
C VAL A 47 -7.76 -7.17 5.06
N LEU A 48 -6.94 -6.37 4.38
CA LEU A 48 -7.41 -5.41 3.37
C LEU A 48 -8.15 -6.14 2.24
N ALA A 49 -7.58 -7.22 1.74
CA ALA A 49 -8.25 -8.07 0.75
C ALA A 49 -9.63 -8.49 1.29
N GLY A 50 -9.70 -9.16 2.44
CA GLY A 50 -10.97 -9.61 3.02
C GLY A 50 -12.03 -8.51 3.17
N VAL A 51 -11.62 -7.30 3.57
CA VAL A 51 -12.50 -6.12 3.65
C VAL A 51 -13.09 -5.75 2.27
N LEU A 52 -12.28 -5.77 1.22
CA LEU A 52 -12.70 -5.45 -0.14
C LEU A 52 -13.62 -6.54 -0.74
N VAL A 53 -13.39 -7.82 -0.45
CA VAL A 53 -14.31 -8.91 -0.92
C VAL A 53 -15.66 -8.85 -0.22
N ALA A 54 -15.69 -8.44 1.04
CA ALA A 54 -16.92 -8.28 1.78
C ALA A 54 -17.77 -7.07 1.30
N GLY A 55 -17.35 -6.35 0.26
CA GLY A 55 -18.04 -5.18 -0.28
C GLY A 55 -18.08 -4.00 0.71
N ARG A 56 -17.13 -3.95 1.66
CA ARG A 56 -17.12 -2.91 2.70
C ARG A 56 -16.37 -1.67 2.24
N ASP A 57 -16.99 -0.91 1.33
CA ASP A 57 -16.42 0.29 0.70
C ASP A 57 -16.47 1.56 1.58
N GLY A 58 -16.48 1.38 2.90
CA GLY A 58 -16.64 2.45 3.88
C GLY A 58 -15.36 2.81 4.65
N ARG A 59 -15.54 3.30 5.88
CA ARG A 59 -14.45 3.67 6.80
C ARG A 59 -13.45 2.53 7.02
N LEU A 60 -13.91 1.28 7.01
CA LEU A 60 -13.05 0.12 7.22
C LEU A 60 -12.01 -0.04 6.10
N ALA A 61 -12.42 0.02 4.83
CA ALA A 61 -11.50 -0.03 3.68
C ALA A 61 -10.49 1.12 3.69
N VAL A 62 -10.93 2.32 4.08
CA VAL A 62 -10.03 3.48 4.19
C VAL A 62 -8.99 3.26 5.28
N VAL A 63 -9.40 2.78 6.46
CA VAL A 63 -8.48 2.53 7.59
C VAL A 63 -7.50 1.40 7.26
N THR A 64 -7.98 0.27 6.73
CA THR A 64 -7.10 -0.84 6.35
C THR A 64 -6.18 -0.47 5.19
N GLY A 65 -6.65 0.35 4.24
CA GLY A 65 -5.82 0.90 3.17
C GLY A 65 -4.69 1.80 3.70
N TRP A 66 -4.98 2.68 4.66
CA TRP A 66 -3.94 3.50 5.29
C TRP A 66 -2.96 2.67 6.12
N LEU A 67 -3.44 1.66 6.86
CA LEU A 67 -2.58 0.73 7.58
C LEU A 67 -1.60 0.04 6.62
N VAL A 68 -2.10 -0.51 5.52
CA VAL A 68 -1.28 -1.15 4.49
C VAL A 68 -0.29 -0.15 3.89
N ALA A 69 -0.71 1.08 3.57
CA ALA A 69 0.19 2.12 3.04
C ALA A 69 1.35 2.44 3.99
N VAL A 70 1.06 2.62 5.29
CA VAL A 70 2.09 2.89 6.31
C VAL A 70 3.04 1.70 6.43
N LEU A 71 2.51 0.48 6.47
CA LEU A 71 3.34 -0.73 6.56
C LEU A 71 4.25 -0.90 5.34
N PHE A 72 3.75 -0.64 4.13
CA PHE A 72 4.61 -0.61 2.94
C PHE A 72 5.69 0.46 3.04
N ALA A 73 5.36 1.66 3.51
CA ALA A 73 6.35 2.71 3.68
C ALA A 73 7.42 2.33 4.71
N VAL A 74 7.05 1.66 5.80
CA VAL A 74 8.00 1.14 6.79
C VAL A 74 8.90 0.07 6.19
N VAL A 75 8.37 -0.84 5.37
CA VAL A 75 9.18 -1.88 4.69
C VAL A 75 10.16 -1.26 3.71
N LEU A 76 9.70 -0.37 2.82
CA LEU A 76 10.55 0.26 1.79
C LEU A 76 11.56 1.22 2.43
N GLY A 77 11.11 2.08 3.35
CA GLY A 77 11.99 3.02 4.05
C GLY A 77 12.96 2.30 4.99
N GLY A 78 12.52 1.26 5.68
CA GLY A 78 13.36 0.41 6.50
C GLY A 78 14.45 -0.26 5.67
N ALA A 79 14.11 -0.80 4.49
CA ALA A 79 15.11 -1.37 3.59
C ALA A 79 16.18 -0.35 3.18
N VAL A 80 15.79 0.90 2.90
CA VAL A 80 16.74 2.00 2.62
C VAL A 80 17.64 2.27 3.82
N LEU A 81 17.08 2.39 5.02
CA LEU A 81 17.85 2.65 6.25
C LEU A 81 18.82 1.50 6.58
N ASP A 82 18.42 0.26 6.33
CA ASP A 82 19.26 -0.93 6.54
C ASP A 82 20.52 -0.91 5.66
N ARG A 83 20.40 -0.46 4.40
CA ARG A 83 21.56 -0.31 3.49
C ARG A 83 22.57 0.73 3.97
N PHE A 84 22.14 1.70 4.77
CA PHE A 84 23.01 2.70 5.37
C PHE A 84 23.45 2.34 6.80
N GLY A 85 23.20 1.11 7.24
CA GLY A 85 23.67 0.58 8.53
C GLY A 85 22.93 1.08 9.76
N VAL A 86 21.74 1.67 9.59
CA VAL A 86 20.97 2.27 10.70
C VAL A 86 20.55 1.24 11.75
N PHE A 87 20.33 -0.01 11.34
CA PHE A 87 19.90 -1.10 12.24
C PHE A 87 21.06 -1.94 12.78
N GLY A 88 22.30 -1.63 12.40
CA GLY A 88 23.50 -2.34 12.86
C GLY A 88 24.35 -2.87 11.71
N GLU A 89 25.41 -3.57 12.09
CA GLU A 89 26.41 -4.10 11.15
C GLU A 89 25.88 -5.34 10.38
N PRO A 90 26.44 -5.62 9.19
CA PRO A 90 26.07 -6.79 8.41
C PRO A 90 26.19 -8.11 9.20
N GLY A 91 25.10 -8.86 9.29
CA GLY A 91 25.03 -10.13 10.03
C GLY A 91 24.48 -10.02 11.46
N ALA A 92 24.19 -8.81 11.94
CA ALA A 92 23.45 -8.64 13.18
C ALA A 92 22.00 -9.17 13.08
N PRO A 93 21.39 -9.64 14.18
CA PRO A 93 20.02 -10.14 14.17
C PRO A 93 19.03 -9.08 13.64
N GLY A 94 18.27 -9.43 12.60
CA GLY A 94 17.28 -8.53 11.99
C GLY A 94 17.82 -7.53 10.97
N VAL A 95 19.13 -7.57 10.67
CA VAL A 95 19.77 -6.77 9.61
C VAL A 95 19.85 -7.60 8.33
N SER A 96 19.38 -7.05 7.20
CA SER A 96 19.40 -7.75 5.92
C SER A 96 20.72 -7.52 5.17
N TRP A 97 21.15 -6.26 5.06
CA TRP A 97 22.38 -5.87 4.38
C TRP A 97 23.37 -5.19 5.34
N GLY A 98 22.92 -4.21 6.12
CA GLY A 98 23.74 -3.48 7.11
C GLY A 98 24.84 -2.58 6.54
N SER A 99 25.10 -2.63 5.23
CA SER A 99 26.03 -1.73 4.54
C SER A 99 25.71 -1.62 3.05
N TRP A 100 26.15 -0.52 2.44
CA TRP A 100 25.93 -0.25 1.02
C TRP A 100 26.63 -1.27 0.13
N ASP A 101 27.88 -1.62 0.46
CA ASP A 101 28.69 -2.55 -0.33
C ASP A 101 28.05 -3.95 -0.36
N ARG A 102 27.56 -4.45 0.79
CA ARG A 102 26.82 -5.72 0.89
C ARG A 102 25.56 -5.70 0.03
N PHE A 103 24.86 -4.57 -0.03
CA PHE A 103 23.67 -4.45 -0.88
C PHE A 103 24.03 -4.42 -2.37
N VAL A 104 25.11 -3.76 -2.77
CA VAL A 104 25.59 -3.78 -4.16
C VAL A 104 26.02 -5.18 -4.57
N ASP A 105 26.74 -5.90 -3.71
CA ASP A 105 27.14 -7.30 -3.94
C ASP A 105 25.92 -8.20 -4.12
N TYR A 106 24.91 -8.07 -3.25
CA TYR A 106 23.64 -8.80 -3.40
C TYR A 106 22.91 -8.41 -4.69
N THR A 107 22.92 -7.14 -5.07
CA THR A 107 22.30 -6.68 -6.32
C THR A 107 23.00 -7.29 -7.55
N ALA A 108 24.31 -7.53 -7.49
CA ALA A 108 25.04 -8.22 -8.56
C ALA A 108 24.62 -9.68 -8.73
N VAL A 109 24.16 -10.35 -7.66
CA VAL A 109 23.55 -11.69 -7.74
C VAL A 109 22.21 -11.64 -8.49
N LEU A 110 21.41 -10.60 -8.24
CA LEU A 110 20.10 -10.42 -8.86
C LEU A 110 20.18 -9.97 -10.32
N VAL A 111 21.14 -9.12 -10.65
CA VAL A 111 21.35 -8.55 -11.98
C VAL A 111 22.77 -8.86 -12.43
N PRO A 112 23.03 -10.08 -12.93
CA PRO A 112 24.38 -10.54 -13.29
C PRO A 112 24.82 -9.97 -14.65
N VAL A 113 24.63 -8.68 -14.87
CA VAL A 113 25.07 -7.94 -16.05
C VAL A 113 26.16 -6.97 -15.61
N GLY A 114 27.36 -7.13 -16.16
CA GLY A 114 28.55 -6.39 -15.73
C GLY A 114 28.32 -4.88 -15.70
N GLY A 115 28.66 -4.24 -14.58
CA GLY A 115 28.57 -2.78 -14.38
C GLY A 115 27.16 -2.23 -14.09
N LEU A 116 26.10 -3.05 -14.17
CA LEU A 116 24.73 -2.59 -13.90
C LEU A 116 24.30 -2.72 -12.44
N ALA A 117 24.99 -3.53 -11.63
CA ALA A 117 24.61 -3.78 -10.23
C ALA A 117 24.54 -2.50 -9.39
N THR A 118 25.54 -1.63 -9.49
CA THR A 118 25.56 -0.35 -8.75
C THR A 118 24.46 0.59 -9.23
N ALA A 119 24.24 0.70 -10.54
CA ALA A 119 23.16 1.52 -11.08
C ALA A 119 21.78 1.00 -10.64
N ALA A 120 21.57 -0.32 -10.69
CA ALA A 120 20.36 -0.96 -10.22
C ALA A 120 20.15 -0.74 -8.71
N ALA A 121 21.20 -0.86 -7.90
CA ALA A 121 21.16 -0.62 -6.46
C ALA A 121 20.76 0.84 -6.14
N VAL A 122 21.33 1.82 -6.85
CA VAL A 122 20.96 3.23 -6.70
C VAL A 122 19.51 3.46 -7.12
N LEU A 123 19.10 2.96 -8.29
CA LEU A 123 17.73 3.12 -8.78
C LEU A 123 16.70 2.50 -7.83
N ALA A 124 16.97 1.29 -7.33
CA ALA A 124 16.14 0.61 -6.34
C ALA A 124 16.01 1.46 -5.06
N THR A 125 17.13 1.93 -4.52
CA THR A 125 17.16 2.73 -3.27
C THR A 125 16.39 4.04 -3.41
N VAL A 126 16.59 4.75 -4.53
CA VAL A 126 15.88 6.01 -4.81
C VAL A 126 14.38 5.75 -5.00
N ALA A 127 14.01 4.72 -5.76
CA ALA A 127 12.61 4.37 -5.97
C ALA A 127 11.91 4.01 -4.66
N GLU A 128 12.53 3.20 -3.81
CA GLU A 128 12.00 2.83 -2.50
C GLU A 128 11.83 4.03 -1.57
N ALA A 129 12.85 4.89 -1.49
CA ALA A 129 12.79 6.09 -0.65
C ALA A 129 11.66 7.03 -1.08
N VAL A 130 11.54 7.29 -2.39
CA VAL A 130 10.48 8.13 -2.94
C VAL A 130 9.10 7.50 -2.70
N LEU A 131 8.93 6.21 -2.98
CA LEU A 131 7.66 5.52 -2.77
C LEU A 131 7.27 5.48 -1.29
N ALA A 132 8.22 5.27 -0.37
CA ALA A 132 7.95 5.29 1.07
C ALA A 132 7.37 6.64 1.51
N VAL A 133 8.00 7.75 1.13
CA VAL A 133 7.52 9.10 1.45
C VAL A 133 6.15 9.37 0.81
N LEU A 134 5.98 8.99 -0.46
CA LEU A 134 4.71 9.19 -1.17
C LEU A 134 3.56 8.37 -0.55
N LEU A 135 3.81 7.13 -0.12
CA LEU A 135 2.83 6.30 0.56
C LEU A 135 2.38 6.92 1.89
N LEU A 136 3.31 7.45 2.69
CA LEU A 136 2.99 8.14 3.95
C LEU A 136 2.20 9.42 3.74
N SER A 137 2.55 10.21 2.72
CA SER A 137 1.82 11.44 2.40
C SER A 137 0.38 11.18 1.95
N GLY A 138 0.10 9.98 1.41
CA GLY A 138 -1.16 9.65 0.78
C GLY A 138 -1.41 10.35 -0.56
N TRP A 139 -0.43 11.11 -1.08
CA TRP A 139 -0.50 11.80 -2.37
C TRP A 139 -0.70 10.80 -3.51
N GLN A 140 -1.71 11.01 -4.35
CA GLN A 140 -1.99 10.20 -5.54
C GLN A 140 -1.88 8.67 -5.30
N ARG A 141 -2.40 8.18 -4.16
CA ARG A 141 -2.22 6.78 -3.70
C ARG A 141 -2.53 5.72 -4.76
N ARG A 142 -3.48 6.02 -5.66
CA ARG A 142 -3.81 5.16 -6.81
C ARG A 142 -2.60 4.92 -7.74
N TRP A 143 -1.81 5.95 -8.01
CA TRP A 143 -0.62 5.86 -8.84
C TRP A 143 0.57 5.32 -8.06
N VAL A 144 0.75 5.76 -6.82
CA VAL A 144 1.82 5.29 -5.94
C VAL A 144 1.72 3.78 -5.71
N GLY A 145 0.52 3.26 -5.40
CA GLY A 145 0.32 1.81 -5.24
C GLY A 145 0.64 0.99 -6.49
N LYS A 146 0.34 1.52 -7.69
CA LYS A 146 0.75 0.87 -8.96
C LYS A 146 2.26 0.88 -9.13
N ALA A 147 2.92 1.99 -8.83
CA ALA A 147 4.37 2.11 -8.91
C ALA A 147 5.05 1.16 -7.91
N THR A 148 4.54 1.04 -6.68
CA THR A 148 4.99 0.06 -5.69
C THR A 148 4.82 -1.37 -6.20
N ALA A 149 3.68 -1.71 -6.79
CA ALA A 149 3.47 -3.03 -7.40
C ALA A 149 4.46 -3.29 -8.55
N GLY A 150 4.74 -2.28 -9.39
CA GLY A 150 5.71 -2.37 -10.48
C GLY A 150 7.14 -2.58 -9.99
N LEU A 151 7.55 -1.87 -8.92
CA LEU A 151 8.85 -2.06 -8.29
C LEU A 151 9.00 -3.47 -7.71
N LEU A 152 8.00 -3.95 -6.97
CA LEU A 152 8.00 -5.30 -6.41
C LEU A 152 7.99 -6.39 -7.48
N LEU A 153 7.33 -6.13 -8.62
CA LEU A 153 7.37 -7.03 -9.77
C LEU A 153 8.78 -7.07 -10.39
N ALA A 154 9.47 -5.93 -10.48
CA ALA A 154 10.86 -5.91 -10.94
C ALA A 154 11.76 -6.73 -10.01
N TYR A 155 11.57 -6.65 -8.70
CA TYR A 155 12.28 -7.50 -7.73
C TYR A 155 11.94 -8.97 -7.88
N LEU A 156 10.65 -9.30 -8.05
CA LEU A 156 10.22 -10.67 -8.30
C LEU A 156 10.92 -11.26 -9.52
N LEU A 157 10.96 -10.52 -10.63
CA LEU A 157 11.61 -10.96 -11.86
C LEU A 157 13.12 -11.14 -11.67
N ALA A 158 13.79 -10.19 -11.01
CA ALA A 158 15.22 -10.30 -10.73
C ALA A 158 15.52 -11.50 -9.83
N MET A 159 14.75 -11.70 -8.75
CA MET A 159 14.89 -12.85 -7.86
C MET A 159 14.61 -14.18 -8.59
N ALA A 160 13.58 -14.23 -9.42
CA ALA A 160 13.19 -15.43 -10.16
C ALA A 160 14.28 -15.90 -11.14
N LEU A 161 14.98 -14.95 -11.77
CA LEU A 161 16.06 -15.21 -12.72
C LEU A 161 17.43 -15.43 -12.05
N SER A 162 17.52 -15.23 -10.74
CA SER A 162 18.74 -15.38 -9.95
C SER A 162 18.73 -16.64 -9.08
N PRO A 163 19.82 -16.96 -8.35
CA PRO A 163 19.81 -17.96 -7.30
C PRO A 163 18.89 -17.63 -6.10
N ALA A 164 18.44 -16.38 -5.93
CA ALA A 164 17.62 -15.91 -4.80
C ALA A 164 16.13 -16.32 -4.88
N ARG A 165 15.79 -17.40 -5.61
CA ARG A 165 14.39 -17.84 -5.81
C ARG A 165 13.69 -18.21 -4.51
N THR A 166 14.41 -18.76 -3.54
CA THR A 166 13.86 -19.14 -2.24
C THR A 166 13.46 -17.90 -1.41
N GLU A 167 14.12 -16.77 -1.64
CA GLU A 167 13.84 -15.52 -0.94
C GLU A 167 12.51 -14.88 -1.36
N ILE A 168 12.00 -15.23 -2.55
CA ILE A 168 10.68 -14.80 -3.03
C ILE A 168 9.58 -15.20 -2.03
N VAL A 169 9.67 -16.43 -1.52
CA VAL A 169 8.75 -16.98 -0.53
C VAL A 169 9.02 -16.37 0.84
N GLN A 170 10.29 -16.25 1.23
CA GLN A 170 10.69 -15.67 2.52
C GLN A 170 10.19 -14.23 2.69
N TYR A 171 10.23 -13.42 1.63
CA TYR A 171 9.75 -12.04 1.66
C TYR A 171 8.27 -11.89 1.27
N GLY A 172 7.58 -12.99 0.93
CA GLY A 172 6.17 -12.95 0.53
C GLY A 172 5.90 -12.03 -0.66
N VAL A 173 6.87 -11.89 -1.58
CA VAL A 173 6.86 -10.87 -2.65
C VAL A 173 5.56 -10.88 -3.46
N PRO A 174 4.98 -12.03 -3.86
CA PRO A 174 3.73 -12.03 -4.61
C PRO A 174 2.53 -11.49 -3.80
N VAL A 175 2.48 -11.74 -2.48
CA VAL A 175 1.45 -11.15 -1.59
C VAL A 175 1.60 -9.64 -1.54
N LEU A 176 2.84 -9.15 -1.46
CA LEU A 176 3.13 -7.71 -1.45
C LEU A 176 2.73 -7.03 -2.78
N ILE A 177 2.97 -7.67 -3.93
CA ILE A 177 2.49 -7.18 -5.24
C ILE A 177 0.95 -7.05 -5.22
N GLY A 178 0.27 -8.09 -4.75
CA GLY A 178 -1.20 -8.08 -4.63
C GLY A 178 -1.70 -6.98 -3.70
N GLY A 179 -1.06 -6.82 -2.54
CA GLY A 179 -1.35 -5.76 -1.57
C GLY A 179 -1.20 -4.36 -2.14
N ALA A 180 -0.13 -4.10 -2.89
CA ALA A 180 0.10 -2.81 -3.54
C ALA A 180 -0.96 -2.51 -4.62
N LEU A 181 -1.38 -3.52 -5.39
CA LEU A 181 -2.47 -3.39 -6.36
C LEU A 181 -3.82 -3.14 -5.69
N LEU A 182 -4.15 -3.85 -4.61
CA LEU A 182 -5.37 -3.62 -3.83
C LEU A 182 -5.37 -2.22 -3.20
N LEU A 183 -4.24 -1.79 -2.65
CA LEU A 183 -4.06 -0.44 -2.13
C LEU A 183 -4.30 0.61 -3.20
N SER A 184 -3.86 0.37 -4.44
CA SER A 184 -4.07 1.26 -5.58
C SER A 184 -5.54 1.41 -6.01
N ALA A 185 -6.40 0.48 -5.59
CA ALA A 185 -7.85 0.50 -5.83
C ALA A 185 -8.64 1.03 -4.62
N THR A 186 -7.99 1.26 -3.47
CA THR A 186 -8.66 1.64 -2.22
C THR A 186 -8.87 3.16 -2.13
N PRO A 187 -10.04 3.65 -1.70
CA PRO A 187 -10.27 5.08 -1.48
C PRO A 187 -9.39 5.65 -0.38
N THR A 188 -9.01 6.91 -0.51
CA THR A 188 -8.20 7.61 0.52
C THR A 188 -9.05 8.28 1.60
N ARG A 189 -10.34 8.49 1.30
CA ARG A 189 -11.32 9.15 2.18
C ARG A 189 -12.65 8.41 2.06
N VAL A 190 -13.42 8.43 3.14
CA VAL A 190 -14.82 7.97 3.13
C VAL A 190 -15.61 8.96 2.30
N ALA A 191 -16.35 8.48 1.30
CA ALA A 191 -17.28 9.34 0.58
C ALA A 191 -18.28 9.92 1.59
N SER A 192 -18.36 11.25 1.68
CA SER A 192 -19.47 11.89 2.35
C SER A 192 -20.72 11.40 1.65
N GLY A 193 -21.60 10.65 2.35
CA GLY A 193 -22.89 10.27 1.79
C GLY A 193 -23.64 11.53 1.29
N PRO A 194 -24.68 11.39 0.45
CA PRO A 194 -25.49 12.53 0.02
C PRO A 194 -26.13 13.19 1.25
N GLY A 195 -25.40 14.14 1.84
CA GLY A 195 -25.80 14.94 2.97
C GLY A 195 -26.67 16.04 2.44
N ARG A 196 -27.99 15.77 2.47
CA ARG A 196 -29.07 16.72 2.76
C ARG A 196 -28.70 18.17 2.49
N GLU A 197 -29.14 18.68 1.35
CA GLU A 197 -29.30 20.11 1.14
C GLU A 197 -29.93 20.70 2.41
N ASP A 198 -29.23 21.67 2.97
CA ASP A 198 -29.55 22.28 4.25
C ASP A 198 -30.94 22.91 4.19
N GLY A 199 -31.92 22.23 4.81
CA GLY A 199 -33.21 22.80 5.20
C GLY A 199 -33.11 24.05 6.09
N SER A 200 -31.89 24.46 6.45
CA SER A 200 -31.58 25.72 7.11
C SER A 200 -31.93 26.95 6.26
N SER A 201 -31.86 26.88 4.93
CA SER A 201 -32.20 28.02 4.06
C SER A 201 -33.72 28.25 3.98
N ALA A 202 -34.50 27.16 3.92
CA ALA A 202 -35.97 27.23 3.87
C ALA A 202 -36.57 27.71 5.20
N ALA A 203 -36.03 27.29 6.34
CA ALA A 203 -36.48 27.73 7.66
C ALA A 203 -36.21 29.24 7.89
N SER A 204 -35.06 29.75 7.43
CA SER A 204 -34.74 31.17 7.52
C SER A 204 -35.59 32.04 6.58
N SER A 205 -36.01 31.51 5.43
CA SER A 205 -36.87 32.22 4.46
C SER A 205 -38.36 32.18 4.83
N ALA A 206 -38.81 31.17 5.57
CA ALA A 206 -40.17 31.05 6.08
C ALA A 206 -40.41 31.95 7.31
N ALA A 207 -39.42 32.08 8.21
CA ALA A 207 -39.50 32.96 9.37
C ALA A 207 -39.55 34.46 8.98
N ALA A 208 -38.96 34.83 7.83
CA ALA A 208 -39.00 36.20 7.31
C ALA A 208 -40.33 36.57 6.61
N ARG A 209 -41.24 35.62 6.38
CA ARG A 209 -42.52 35.82 5.67
C ARG A 209 -43.75 35.70 6.57
N SER A 210 -43.64 36.12 7.83
CA SER A 210 -44.83 36.32 8.67
C SER A 210 -45.67 37.48 8.11
N PRO A 211 -46.97 37.27 7.77
CA PRO A 211 -47.84 38.35 7.32
C PRO A 211 -48.14 39.27 8.52
N ARG A 212 -47.77 40.54 8.41
CA ARG A 212 -48.25 41.58 9.34
C ARG A 212 -49.79 41.53 9.37
N ARG A 213 -50.35 41.30 10.56
CA ARG A 213 -51.79 41.39 10.84
C ARG A 213 -52.34 42.76 10.37
N PRO A 214 -53.53 42.81 9.75
CA PRO A 214 -54.16 44.08 9.42
C PRO A 214 -54.60 44.77 10.71
N ALA A 215 -54.17 46.02 10.88
CA ALA A 215 -54.62 46.89 11.96
C ALA A 215 -56.11 47.20 11.78
N THR A 216 -56.92 46.72 12.71
CA THR A 216 -58.33 47.02 12.82
C THR A 216 -58.54 48.51 13.09
N ARG A 217 -59.40 49.14 12.29
CA ARG A 217 -59.96 50.49 12.52
C ARG A 217 -60.51 50.62 13.93
N LEU A 218 -60.27 51.77 14.58
CA LEU A 218 -61.13 52.29 15.63
C LEU A 218 -61.56 53.71 15.25
N HIS A 219 -62.88 53.87 15.14
CA HIS A 219 -63.60 55.14 15.10
C HIS A 219 -63.38 55.92 16.40
N ARG A 220 -63.05 57.21 16.30
CA ARG A 220 -63.81 58.33 16.89
C ARG A 220 -63.30 59.66 16.35
#